data_AF-A0A924JLY2-F1
#
_entry.id   AF-A0A924JLY2-F1
#
_cell.length_a   1.000
_cell.length_b   1.000
_cell.length_c   1.000
_cell.angle_alpha   90.00
_cell.angle_beta   90.00
_cell.angle_gamma   90.00
#
_symmetry.space_group_name_H-M   'P 1'
#
loop_
_entity.id
_entity.type
_entity.pdbx_description
1 polymer ?
#
loop_
_entity_poly.entity_id
_entity_poly.type
_entity_poly.pdbx_seq_one_letter_code
_entity_poly.pdbx_strand_id
1 'polypeptide(L)'
;WKLQPSSPAYDDRIAPLVRAASSRIKADTNPADLAKWLELQSSAMNISDSDILSTTLTLREVSADAFSQALQSLSTAQQLRVRLALGEIDPPDQDAVAVTAAALQPPAAVQVLGAFTGQSIFTSPRGFPVVHGTLKLFDPRGAALGTYTVNTGGGARNYKTTNGPVPPGFYRLSHFRPRDTVGMVFNGIGYSFDLDPILETKVFGRSLFRVHPDGGQAQTNGCLGVREDAAHLIQCRDQLRHLLDRGPVTISVSYEGLSI
;
A
#
# COMPACT_ATOMS: atom_id res chain seq x y z
N TRP A 1 -15.72 12.44 -6.92
CA TRP A 1 -14.88 11.62 -7.82
C TRP A 1 -14.70 10.26 -7.17
N LYS A 2 -15.39 9.21 -7.66
CA LYS A 2 -15.09 7.84 -7.26
C LYS A 2 -13.88 7.40 -8.07
N LEU A 3 -12.71 7.32 -7.44
CA LEU A 3 -11.51 6.86 -8.13
C LEU A 3 -11.72 5.43 -8.62
N GLN A 4 -11.48 5.27 -9.91
CA GLN A 4 -11.74 4.09 -10.72
C GLN A 4 -10.82 2.93 -10.32
N PRO A 5 -11.25 1.68 -10.52
CA PRO A 5 -10.59 0.46 -10.04
C PRO A 5 -9.31 0.06 -10.78
N SER A 6 -8.83 0.83 -11.77
CA SER A 6 -7.66 0.45 -12.56
C SER A 6 -6.49 1.42 -12.35
N SER A 7 -5.37 0.88 -11.86
CA SER A 7 -4.11 1.58 -11.65
C SER A 7 -3.56 2.35 -12.87
N PRO A 8 -3.71 1.91 -14.14
CA PRO A 8 -3.16 2.65 -15.28
C PRO A 8 -3.74 4.06 -15.45
N ALA A 9 -5.08 4.20 -15.41
CA ALA A 9 -5.71 5.52 -15.54
C ALA A 9 -5.32 6.48 -14.41
N TYR A 10 -5.08 5.95 -13.21
CA TYR A 10 -4.54 6.73 -12.10
C TYR A 10 -3.09 7.14 -12.37
N ASP A 11 -2.24 6.18 -12.72
CA ASP A 11 -0.81 6.38 -12.97
C ASP A 11 -0.56 7.36 -14.12
N ASP A 12 -1.38 7.34 -15.18
CA ASP A 12 -1.20 8.17 -16.37
C ASP A 12 -1.72 9.60 -16.18
N ARG A 13 -2.77 9.78 -15.38
CA ARG A 13 -3.51 11.05 -15.32
C ARG A 13 -3.44 11.74 -13.97
N ILE A 14 -3.45 10.98 -12.89
CA ILE A 14 -3.59 11.50 -11.53
C ILE A 14 -2.23 11.53 -10.81
N ALA A 15 -1.48 10.44 -10.86
CA ALA A 15 -0.18 10.35 -10.20
C ALA A 15 0.82 11.45 -10.63
N PRO A 16 0.90 11.89 -11.90
CA PRO A 16 1.79 12.99 -12.27
C PRO A 16 1.37 14.32 -11.66
N LEU A 17 0.05 14.55 -11.54
CA LEU A 17 -0.50 15.76 -10.91
C LEU A 17 -0.23 15.76 -9.40
N VAL A 18 -0.40 14.61 -8.74
CA VAL A 18 -0.08 14.42 -7.32
C VAL A 18 1.40 14.68 -7.07
N ARG A 19 2.29 14.11 -7.91
CA ARG A 19 3.74 14.32 -7.80
C ARG A 19 4.14 15.77 -8.02
N ALA A 20 3.59 16.43 -9.04
CA ALA A 20 3.84 17.85 -9.28
C ALA A 20 3.36 18.73 -8.11
N ALA A 21 2.19 18.44 -7.54
CA ALA A 21 1.68 19.13 -6.36
C ALA A 21 2.57 18.89 -5.14
N SER A 22 3.03 17.65 -4.91
CA SER A 22 3.95 17.27 -3.83
C SER A 22 5.28 18.02 -3.94
N SER A 23 5.91 18.03 -5.12
CA SER A 23 7.16 18.75 -5.36
C SER A 23 7.00 20.24 -5.11
N ARG A 24 5.90 20.84 -5.57
CA ARG A 24 5.63 22.27 -5.38
C ARG A 24 5.49 22.63 -3.90
N ILE A 25 4.66 21.90 -3.14
CA ILE A 25 4.41 22.23 -1.74
C ILE A 25 5.64 22.00 -0.84
N LYS A 26 6.48 21.00 -1.19
CA LYS A 26 7.76 20.77 -0.50
C LYS A 26 8.80 21.86 -0.78
N ALA A 27 8.74 22.50 -1.94
CA ALA A 27 9.68 23.56 -2.32
C ALA A 27 9.32 24.93 -1.69
N ASP A 28 8.03 25.22 -1.57
CA ASP A 28 7.54 26.47 -0.99
C ASP A 28 6.28 26.21 -0.15
N THR A 29 6.48 26.02 1.15
CA THR A 29 5.41 25.67 2.08
C THR A 29 4.76 26.94 2.62
N ASN A 30 3.65 27.36 2.00
CA ASN A 30 2.76 28.38 2.54
C ASN A 30 1.43 27.77 3.04
N PRO A 31 0.74 28.40 4.02
CA PRO A 31 -0.47 27.82 4.61
C PRO A 31 -1.62 27.58 3.62
N ALA A 32 -1.77 28.42 2.60
CA ALA A 32 -2.87 28.30 1.63
C ALA A 32 -2.68 27.10 0.70
N ASP A 33 -1.47 26.88 0.19
CA ASP A 33 -1.18 25.71 -0.62
C ASP A 33 -1.10 24.42 0.22
N LEU A 34 -0.69 24.54 1.48
CA LEU A 34 -0.75 23.43 2.42
C LEU A 34 -2.19 23.03 2.72
N ALA A 35 -3.12 23.97 2.85
CA ALA A 35 -4.55 23.68 3.00
C ALA A 35 -5.07 22.90 1.78
N LYS A 36 -4.77 23.34 0.55
CA LYS A 36 -5.13 22.60 -0.68
C LYS A 36 -4.53 21.19 -0.72
N TRP A 37 -3.28 21.04 -0.26
CA TRP A 37 -2.66 19.72 -0.14
C TRP A 37 -3.41 18.83 0.86
N LEU A 38 -3.79 19.36 2.01
CA LEU A 38 -4.57 18.63 3.01
C LEU A 38 -5.99 18.31 2.53
N GLU A 39 -6.61 19.15 1.70
CA GLU A 39 -7.86 18.82 1.00
C GLU A 39 -7.69 17.62 0.08
N LEU A 40 -6.60 17.57 -0.70
CA LEU A 40 -6.24 16.42 -1.54
C LEU A 40 -6.05 15.16 -0.69
N GLN A 41 -5.28 15.23 0.39
CA GLN A 41 -5.10 14.14 1.36
C GLN A 41 -6.45 13.65 1.92
N SER A 42 -7.34 14.56 2.29
CA SER A 42 -8.67 14.22 2.82
C SER A 42 -9.57 13.54 1.79
N SER A 43 -9.36 13.84 0.51
CA SER A 43 -10.12 13.29 -0.62
C SER A 43 -9.56 11.96 -1.12
N ALA A 44 -8.29 11.69 -0.86
CA ALA A 44 -7.60 10.45 -1.21
C ALA A 44 -7.91 9.27 -0.28
N MET A 45 -8.90 9.41 0.62
CA MET A 45 -9.35 8.36 1.52
C MET A 45 -9.72 7.09 0.72
N ASN A 46 -9.16 5.94 1.12
CA ASN A 46 -9.25 4.62 0.45
C ASN A 46 -8.35 4.40 -0.78
N ILE A 47 -7.41 5.29 -1.07
CA ILE A 47 -6.41 5.10 -2.13
C ILE A 47 -5.07 4.75 -1.49
N SER A 48 -4.48 3.60 -1.85
CA SER A 48 -3.12 3.24 -1.44
C SER A 48 -2.08 3.96 -2.33
N ASP A 49 -1.97 5.28 -2.16
CA ASP A 49 -0.93 6.12 -2.78
C ASP A 49 0.13 6.52 -1.73
N SER A 50 1.38 6.13 -1.97
CA SER A 50 2.49 6.43 -1.06
C SER A 50 2.95 7.88 -1.13
N ASP A 51 2.84 8.57 -2.27
CA ASP A 51 3.30 9.95 -2.44
C ASP A 51 2.43 10.93 -1.66
N ILE A 52 1.11 10.72 -1.64
CA ILE A 52 0.19 11.58 -0.89
C ILE A 52 0.52 11.55 0.61
N LEU A 53 0.51 10.37 1.22
CA LEU A 53 0.70 10.28 2.67
C LEU A 53 2.13 10.59 3.11
N SER A 54 3.15 10.14 2.37
CA SER A 54 4.55 10.45 2.70
C SER A 54 4.80 11.95 2.68
N THR A 55 4.28 12.65 1.67
CA THR A 55 4.38 14.12 1.59
C THR A 55 3.66 14.80 2.74
N THR A 56 2.44 14.37 3.08
CA THR A 56 1.70 14.93 4.22
C THR A 56 2.49 14.77 5.53
N LEU A 57 3.09 13.60 5.76
CA LEU A 57 3.91 13.34 6.94
C LEU A 57 5.16 14.24 6.97
N THR A 58 5.87 14.35 5.84
CA THR A 58 7.02 15.25 5.72
C THR A 58 6.62 16.70 6.02
N LEU A 59 5.54 17.21 5.43
CA LEU A 59 5.07 18.59 5.64
C LEU A 59 4.68 18.85 7.09
N ARG A 60 4.08 17.87 7.78
CA ARG A 60 3.78 17.95 9.21
C ARG A 60 5.05 18.10 10.04
N GLU A 61 6.09 17.35 9.71
CA GLU A 61 7.37 17.36 10.42
C GLU A 61 8.16 18.66 10.17
N VAL A 62 8.27 19.09 8.91
CA VAL A 62 9.12 20.24 8.54
C VAL A 62 8.42 21.59 8.67
N SER A 63 7.09 21.63 8.83
CA SER A 63 6.31 22.87 8.85
C SER A 63 5.13 22.79 9.83
N ALA A 64 5.37 22.32 11.06
CA ALA A 64 4.34 22.03 12.05
C ALA A 64 3.32 23.16 12.29
N ASP A 65 3.79 24.42 12.43
CA ASP A 65 2.89 25.55 12.68
C ASP A 65 2.00 25.86 11.48
N ALA A 66 2.59 25.94 10.27
CA ALA A 66 1.84 26.14 9.04
C ALA A 66 0.87 24.99 8.79
N PHE A 67 1.27 23.75 9.11
CA PHE A 67 0.44 22.56 9.00
C PHE A 67 -0.78 22.63 9.92
N SER A 68 -0.57 23.02 11.18
CA SER A 68 -1.66 23.21 12.15
C SER A 68 -2.65 24.28 11.69
N GLN A 69 -2.16 25.42 11.21
CA GLN A 69 -3.00 26.49 10.66
C GLN A 69 -3.79 26.03 9.41
N ALA A 70 -3.11 25.37 8.48
CA ALA A 70 -3.74 24.82 7.27
C ALA A 70 -4.82 23.79 7.62
N LEU A 71 -4.55 22.88 8.57
CA LEU A 71 -5.51 21.89 9.03
C LEU A 71 -6.74 22.55 9.65
N GLN A 72 -6.57 23.58 10.49
CA GLN A 72 -7.67 24.32 11.11
C GLN A 72 -8.55 25.07 10.10
N SER A 73 -7.99 25.45 8.95
CA SER A 73 -8.75 26.10 7.88
C SER A 73 -9.71 25.16 7.12
N LEU A 74 -9.55 23.85 7.27
CA LEU A 74 -10.40 22.85 6.64
C LEU A 74 -11.73 22.66 7.38
N SER A 75 -12.74 22.12 6.69
CA SER A 75 -13.97 21.69 7.36
C SER A 75 -13.70 20.57 8.38
N THR A 76 -14.53 20.45 9.41
CA THR A 76 -14.41 19.41 10.44
C THR A 76 -14.32 18.00 9.85
N ALA A 77 -15.10 17.72 8.80
CA ALA A 77 -15.06 16.44 8.11
C ALA A 77 -13.70 16.17 7.44
N GLN A 78 -13.12 17.17 6.77
CA GLN A 78 -11.80 17.03 6.15
C GLN A 78 -10.70 16.89 7.21
N GLN A 79 -10.76 17.66 8.30
CA GLN A 79 -9.83 17.52 9.43
C GLN A 79 -9.83 16.10 9.97
N LEU A 80 -11.01 15.53 10.21
CA LEU A 80 -11.15 14.14 10.68
C LEU A 80 -10.48 13.15 9.73
N ARG A 81 -10.68 13.32 8.41
CA ARG A 81 -10.08 12.43 7.39
C ARG A 81 -8.56 12.53 7.34
N VAL A 82 -8.00 13.74 7.47
CA VAL A 82 -6.55 13.94 7.53
C VAL A 82 -5.99 13.28 8.79
N ARG A 83 -6.59 13.54 9.95
CA ARG A 83 -6.17 12.95 11.23
C ARG A 83 -6.25 11.42 11.21
N LEU A 84 -7.30 10.84 10.62
CA LEU A 84 -7.41 9.39 10.38
C LEU A 84 -6.27 8.87 9.49
N ALA A 85 -5.95 9.57 8.40
CA ALA A 85 -4.88 9.14 7.49
C ALA A 85 -3.49 9.20 8.14
N LEU A 86 -3.29 10.15 9.06
CA LEU A 86 -2.10 10.28 9.90
C LEU A 86 -2.13 9.35 11.13
N GLY A 87 -3.27 8.70 11.37
CA GLY A 87 -3.56 7.83 12.49
C GLY A 87 -3.56 8.52 13.86
N GLU A 88 -3.76 9.84 13.88
CA GLU A 88 -3.90 10.61 15.13
C GLU A 88 -5.20 10.27 15.88
N ILE A 89 -6.12 9.60 15.19
CA ILE A 89 -7.36 9.06 15.74
C ILE A 89 -7.56 7.66 15.17
N ASP A 90 -8.02 6.75 16.02
CA ASP A 90 -8.41 5.43 15.56
C ASP A 90 -9.69 5.53 14.72
N PRO A 91 -9.80 4.74 13.64
CA PRO A 91 -11.11 4.52 13.03
C PRO A 91 -12.06 3.97 14.11
N PRO A 92 -13.37 4.30 14.06
CA PRO A 92 -14.33 3.70 14.97
C PRO A 92 -14.19 2.18 14.90
N ASP A 93 -14.04 1.56 16.08
CA ASP A 93 -13.68 0.16 16.26
C ASP A 93 -14.40 -0.73 15.26
N GLN A 94 -13.64 -1.26 14.31
CA GLN A 94 -14.02 -2.48 13.63
C GLN A 94 -13.11 -3.52 14.24
N ASP A 95 -13.68 -4.35 15.11
CA ASP A 95 -12.98 -5.43 15.80
C ASP A 95 -11.99 -6.10 14.84
N ALA A 96 -10.73 -6.20 15.27
CA ALA A 96 -9.72 -6.97 14.57
C ALA A 96 -10.28 -8.38 14.35
N VAL A 97 -10.34 -8.82 13.09
CA VAL A 97 -10.94 -10.11 12.78
C VAL A 97 -9.81 -11.09 12.62
N ALA A 98 -9.79 -12.13 13.45
CA ALA A 98 -8.92 -13.27 13.21
C ALA A 98 -9.28 -13.88 11.84
N VAL A 99 -8.45 -13.67 10.84
CA VAL A 99 -8.60 -14.32 9.53
C VAL A 99 -7.66 -15.50 9.50
N THR A 100 -8.20 -16.71 9.50
CA THR A 100 -7.40 -17.93 9.40
C THR A 100 -7.13 -18.25 7.93
N ALA A 101 -5.87 -18.57 7.59
CA ALA A 101 -5.45 -18.99 6.26
C ALA A 101 -6.28 -20.17 5.69
N ALA A 102 -6.85 -21.01 6.58
CA ALA A 102 -7.69 -22.15 6.22
C ALA A 102 -8.97 -21.81 5.45
N ALA A 103 -9.42 -20.55 5.46
CA ALA A 103 -10.65 -20.12 4.76
C ALA A 103 -10.42 -19.69 3.30
N LEU A 104 -9.18 -19.56 2.83
CA LEU A 104 -8.85 -19.12 1.47
C LEU A 104 -8.34 -20.28 0.62
N GLN A 105 -9.25 -21.13 0.15
CA GLN A 105 -8.93 -22.10 -0.89
C GLN A 105 -9.30 -21.52 -2.27
N PRO A 106 -8.34 -21.41 -3.21
CA PRO A 106 -8.69 -21.03 -4.56
C PRO A 106 -9.58 -22.12 -5.16
N PRO A 107 -10.50 -21.78 -6.10
CA PRO A 107 -11.16 -22.79 -6.91
C PRO A 107 -10.11 -23.70 -7.55
N ALA A 108 -10.37 -25.00 -7.67
CA ALA A 108 -9.39 -25.99 -8.13
C ALA A 108 -8.74 -25.70 -9.49
N ALA A 109 -9.37 -24.85 -10.31
CA ALA A 109 -8.86 -24.42 -11.62
C ALA A 109 -7.91 -23.20 -11.58
N VAL A 110 -7.75 -22.52 -10.43
CA VAL A 110 -6.92 -21.33 -10.31
C VAL A 110 -5.56 -21.69 -9.71
N GLN A 111 -4.53 -21.61 -10.55
CA GLN A 111 -3.15 -21.77 -10.09
C GLN A 111 -2.68 -20.51 -9.35
N VAL A 112 -2.24 -20.69 -8.12
CA VAL A 112 -1.58 -19.64 -7.32
C VAL A 112 -0.08 -19.70 -7.58
N LEU A 113 0.47 -18.63 -8.14
CA LEU A 113 1.89 -18.51 -8.51
C LEU A 113 2.67 -17.63 -7.52
N GLY A 114 1.98 -17.03 -6.55
CA GLY A 114 2.63 -16.49 -5.36
C GLY A 114 1.73 -16.50 -4.14
N ALA A 115 2.32 -16.67 -2.97
CA ALA A 115 1.61 -16.73 -1.71
C ALA A 115 2.28 -15.82 -0.70
N PHE A 116 1.57 -14.76 -0.29
CA PHE A 116 1.93 -13.96 0.86
C PHE A 116 1.24 -14.52 2.12
N THR A 117 2.04 -14.78 3.15
CA THR A 117 1.57 -15.16 4.48
C THR A 117 2.13 -14.16 5.50
N GLY A 118 1.24 -13.40 6.14
CA GLY A 118 1.57 -12.58 7.30
C GLY A 118 1.78 -13.45 8.54
N GLN A 119 2.90 -13.25 9.22
CA GLN A 119 3.43 -14.14 10.26
C GLN A 119 3.62 -13.46 11.61
N SER A 120 3.93 -12.16 11.61
CA SER A 120 4.12 -11.38 12.84
C SER A 120 3.68 -9.93 12.65
N ILE A 121 3.62 -9.19 13.76
CA ILE A 121 3.30 -7.76 13.77
C ILE A 121 4.42 -7.02 14.50
N PHE A 122 4.87 -5.90 13.93
CA PHE A 122 5.72 -4.93 14.61
C PHE A 122 5.09 -3.53 14.54
N THR A 123 5.56 -2.62 15.38
CA THR A 123 5.08 -1.23 15.39
C THR A 123 5.94 -0.38 14.46
N SER A 124 5.30 0.24 13.46
CA SER A 124 5.95 1.22 12.59
C SER A 124 6.45 2.45 13.36
N PRO A 125 7.37 3.24 12.78
CA PRO A 125 7.75 4.55 13.34
C PRO A 125 6.56 5.51 13.53
N ARG A 126 5.43 5.28 12.83
CA ARG A 126 4.19 6.05 13.00
C ARG A 126 3.33 5.60 14.20
N GLY A 127 3.70 4.52 14.89
CA GLY A 127 2.93 3.97 16.01
C GLY A 127 1.85 2.95 15.61
N PHE A 128 1.71 2.62 14.31
CA PHE A 128 0.72 1.64 13.84
C PHE A 128 1.33 0.24 13.66
N PRO A 129 0.52 -0.81 13.85
CA PRO A 129 0.94 -2.18 13.54
C PRO A 129 1.20 -2.35 12.03
N VAL A 130 2.30 -3.03 11.72
CA VAL A 130 2.67 -3.49 10.38
C VAL A 130 2.70 -5.00 10.43
N VAL A 131 2.02 -5.64 9.47
CA VAL A 131 2.13 -7.10 9.32
C VAL A 131 3.40 -7.39 8.55
N HIS A 132 4.24 -8.24 9.14
CA HIS A 132 5.45 -8.78 8.56
C HIS A 132 5.22 -10.25 8.17
N GLY A 133 5.73 -10.64 7.01
CA GLY A 133 5.54 -11.99 6.49
C GLY A 133 6.42 -12.30 5.30
N THR A 134 6.08 -13.38 4.61
CA THR A 134 6.84 -13.84 3.43
C THR A 134 5.96 -13.96 2.21
N LEU A 135 6.46 -13.50 1.06
CA LEU A 135 5.92 -13.78 -0.27
C LEU A 135 6.77 -14.88 -0.92
N LYS A 136 6.17 -16.04 -1.12
CA LYS A 136 6.75 -17.15 -1.88
C LYS A 136 6.26 -17.08 -3.33
N LEU A 137 7.16 -17.23 -4.29
CA LEU A 137 6.83 -17.31 -5.72
C LEU A 137 7.05 -18.73 -6.23
N PHE A 138 6.18 -19.17 -7.14
CA PHE A 138 6.20 -20.50 -7.71
C PHE A 138 6.18 -20.42 -9.23
N ASP A 139 6.82 -21.37 -9.89
CA ASP A 139 6.67 -21.56 -11.33
C ASP A 139 5.33 -22.26 -11.66
N PRO A 140 4.92 -22.34 -12.94
CA PRO A 140 3.70 -23.04 -13.34
C PRO A 140 3.69 -24.56 -13.06
N ARG A 141 4.80 -25.15 -12.60
CA ARG A 141 4.88 -26.55 -12.17
C ARG A 141 4.83 -26.69 -10.64
N GLY A 142 4.72 -25.57 -9.91
CA GLY A 142 4.69 -25.52 -8.45
C GLY A 142 6.07 -25.50 -7.79
N ALA A 143 7.16 -25.40 -8.55
CA ALA A 143 8.49 -25.30 -7.97
C ALA A 143 8.73 -23.89 -7.42
N ALA A 144 9.32 -23.78 -6.23
CA ALA A 144 9.63 -22.49 -5.63
C ALA A 144 10.70 -21.74 -6.44
N LEU A 145 10.40 -20.50 -6.81
CA LEU A 145 11.30 -19.57 -7.49
C LEU A 145 12.08 -18.70 -6.49
N GLY A 146 11.43 -18.29 -5.41
CA GLY A 146 11.99 -17.37 -4.42
C GLY A 146 11.07 -17.20 -3.22
N THR A 147 11.65 -16.74 -2.11
CA THR A 147 10.92 -16.33 -0.91
C THR A 147 11.45 -14.97 -0.49
N TYR A 148 10.53 -14.03 -0.25
CA TYR A 148 10.86 -12.64 0.00
C TYR A 148 10.17 -12.13 1.26
N THR A 149 10.89 -11.33 2.02
CA THR A 149 10.41 -10.59 3.18
C THR A 149 9.47 -9.48 2.73
N VAL A 150 8.26 -9.45 3.27
CA VAL A 150 7.21 -8.50 2.88
C VAL A 150 6.53 -7.88 4.09
N ASN A 151 6.35 -6.56 4.04
CA ASN A 151 5.59 -5.77 4.99
C ASN A 151 4.27 -5.31 4.37
N THR A 152 3.21 -5.16 5.18
CA THR A 152 1.97 -4.53 4.73
C THR A 152 1.24 -3.80 5.87
N GLY A 153 0.57 -2.70 5.52
CA GLY A 153 -0.09 -1.82 6.49
C GLY A 153 0.91 -0.93 7.22
N GLY A 154 0.52 -0.40 8.39
CA GLY A 154 1.30 0.60 9.12
C GLY A 154 0.67 1.98 9.16
N GLY A 155 -0.58 2.14 8.70
CA GLY A 155 -1.39 3.34 8.96
C GLY A 155 -2.75 3.05 9.62
N ALA A 156 -3.10 1.78 9.82
CA ALA A 156 -4.24 1.32 10.61
C ALA A 156 -4.03 -0.15 11.03
N ARG A 157 -4.70 -0.58 12.09
CA ARG A 157 -4.68 -1.98 12.56
C ARG A 157 -5.42 -2.93 11.61
N ASN A 158 -6.61 -2.52 11.16
CA ASN A 158 -7.53 -3.39 10.45
C ASN A 158 -7.42 -3.29 8.92
N TYR A 159 -7.38 -4.44 8.24
CA TYR A 159 -7.36 -4.52 6.77
C TYR A 159 -8.64 -3.97 6.12
N LYS A 160 -9.72 -3.79 6.87
CA LYS A 160 -10.94 -3.12 6.39
C LYS A 160 -10.78 -1.61 6.31
N THR A 161 -9.82 -1.05 7.04
CA THR A 161 -9.61 0.39 7.15
C THR A 161 -8.63 0.91 6.09
N THR A 162 -8.80 2.15 5.66
CA THR A 162 -7.78 2.90 4.90
C THR A 162 -6.41 2.77 5.58
N ASN A 163 -5.36 2.56 4.78
CA ASN A 163 -3.96 2.36 5.23
C ASN A 163 -3.69 1.14 6.12
N GLY A 164 -4.66 0.26 6.34
CA GLY A 164 -4.44 -1.05 6.97
C GLY A 164 -3.71 -2.04 6.05
N PRO A 165 -3.39 -3.26 6.56
CA PRO A 165 -2.83 -4.34 5.76
C PRO A 165 -3.65 -4.64 4.49
N VAL A 166 -3.03 -5.24 3.45
CA VAL A 166 -3.77 -5.71 2.26
C VAL A 166 -4.88 -6.67 2.70
N PRO A 167 -6.15 -6.52 2.25
CA PRO A 167 -7.19 -7.46 2.63
C PRO A 167 -6.84 -8.91 2.25
N PRO A 168 -7.12 -9.90 3.10
CA PRO A 168 -6.90 -11.30 2.76
C PRO A 168 -7.77 -11.72 1.57
N GLY A 169 -7.24 -12.54 0.67
CA GLY A 169 -7.94 -12.94 -0.55
C GLY A 169 -7.01 -13.33 -1.70
N PHE A 170 -7.54 -13.26 -2.92
CA PHE A 170 -6.85 -13.56 -4.16
C PHE A 170 -6.75 -12.32 -5.03
N TYR A 171 -5.55 -12.09 -5.55
CA TYR A 171 -5.25 -10.93 -6.36
C TYR A 171 -4.63 -11.38 -7.68
N ARG A 172 -5.07 -10.76 -8.77
CA ARG A 172 -4.40 -10.87 -10.06
C ARG A 172 -3.27 -9.85 -10.09
N LEU A 173 -2.07 -10.34 -10.33
CA LEU A 173 -0.90 -9.49 -10.56
C LEU A 173 -0.90 -9.00 -12.01
N SER A 174 -0.66 -7.70 -12.21
CA SER A 174 -0.62 -7.11 -13.55
C SER A 174 0.30 -5.88 -13.62
N HIS A 175 0.52 -5.35 -14.83
CA HIS A 175 1.19 -4.06 -15.11
C HIS A 175 2.48 -3.79 -14.31
N PHE A 176 3.60 -4.29 -14.82
CA PHE A 176 4.92 -3.87 -14.35
C PHE A 176 5.20 -2.40 -14.67
N ARG A 177 5.73 -1.65 -13.70
CA ARG A 177 6.29 -0.31 -13.91
C ARG A 177 7.61 -0.16 -13.16
N PRO A 178 8.63 0.50 -13.73
CA PRO A 178 9.71 1.07 -12.93
C PRO A 178 9.16 2.19 -12.05
N ARG A 179 9.73 2.38 -10.86
CA ARG A 179 9.31 3.43 -9.92
C ARG A 179 10.51 4.21 -9.41
N ASP A 180 10.29 5.49 -9.19
CA ASP A 180 11.20 6.46 -8.57
C ASP A 180 10.60 7.10 -7.31
N THR A 181 9.30 6.90 -7.08
CA THR A 181 8.58 7.28 -5.85
C THR A 181 9.26 6.70 -4.61
N VAL A 182 9.61 7.56 -3.65
CA VAL A 182 10.37 7.20 -2.43
C VAL A 182 9.75 6.03 -1.66
N GLY A 183 8.42 5.97 -1.53
CA GLY A 183 7.73 4.88 -0.84
C GLY A 183 7.73 3.54 -1.58
N MET A 184 8.18 3.52 -2.84
CA MET A 184 8.27 2.34 -3.71
C MET A 184 9.71 2.05 -4.17
N VAL A 185 10.70 2.71 -3.57
CA VAL A 185 12.13 2.55 -3.86
C VAL A 185 12.85 2.16 -2.57
N PHE A 186 13.56 1.03 -2.60
CA PHE A 186 14.40 0.59 -1.49
C PHE A 186 15.74 0.09 -2.02
N ASN A 187 16.84 0.44 -1.34
CA ASN A 187 18.21 0.12 -1.77
C ASN A 187 18.50 0.49 -3.24
N GLY A 188 17.97 1.62 -3.71
CA GLY A 188 18.13 2.10 -5.10
C GLY A 188 17.31 1.35 -6.15
N ILE A 189 16.49 0.37 -5.76
CA ILE A 189 15.65 -0.42 -6.66
C ILE A 189 14.19 0.00 -6.49
N GLY A 190 13.54 0.36 -7.60
CA GLY A 190 12.14 0.77 -7.62
C GLY A 190 11.34 0.10 -8.72
N TYR A 191 10.24 -0.53 -8.35
CA TYR A 191 9.28 -1.13 -9.27
C TYR A 191 7.91 -1.26 -8.62
N SER A 192 6.88 -1.51 -9.42
CA SER A 192 5.58 -1.94 -8.90
C SER A 192 4.86 -2.87 -9.87
N PHE A 193 4.05 -3.76 -9.32
CA PHE A 193 3.00 -4.51 -10.01
C PHE A 193 1.66 -4.23 -9.35
N ASP A 194 0.58 -4.16 -10.12
CA ASP A 194 -0.77 -4.04 -9.57
C ASP A 194 -1.23 -5.35 -8.95
N LEU A 195 -2.05 -5.24 -7.91
CA LEU A 195 -2.78 -6.34 -7.29
C LEU A 195 -4.28 -6.05 -7.39
N ASP A 196 -4.91 -6.58 -8.43
CA ASP A 196 -6.36 -6.42 -8.63
C ASP A 196 -7.10 -7.52 -7.85
N PRO A 197 -8.07 -7.20 -6.98
CA PRO A 197 -8.86 -8.23 -6.29
C PRO A 197 -9.64 -9.08 -7.30
N ILE A 198 -9.59 -10.39 -7.15
CA ILE A 198 -10.36 -11.38 -7.93
C ILE A 198 -11.05 -12.37 -6.99
N LEU A 199 -11.89 -13.26 -7.55
CA LEU A 199 -12.55 -14.32 -6.78
C LEU A 199 -13.31 -13.79 -5.56
N GLU A 200 -14.07 -12.72 -5.76
CA GLU A 200 -14.89 -12.06 -4.72
C GLU A 200 -14.10 -11.50 -3.52
N THR A 201 -12.78 -11.29 -3.68
CA THR A 201 -11.94 -10.67 -2.65
C THR A 201 -12.52 -9.31 -2.24
N LYS A 202 -12.91 -9.21 -0.97
CA LYS A 202 -13.50 -7.99 -0.39
C LYS A 202 -12.41 -6.99 -0.06
N VAL A 203 -12.53 -5.80 -0.63
CA VAL A 203 -11.54 -4.71 -0.45
C VAL A 203 -12.10 -3.47 0.25
N PHE A 204 -13.34 -3.52 0.74
CA PHE A 204 -13.91 -2.49 1.64
C PHE A 204 -13.82 -1.05 1.10
N GLY A 205 -14.00 -0.87 -0.22
CA GLY A 205 -13.91 0.44 -0.87
C GLY A 205 -12.49 0.94 -1.10
N ARG A 206 -11.47 0.14 -0.78
CA ARG A 206 -10.04 0.42 -1.00
C ARG A 206 -9.59 0.00 -2.40
N SER A 207 -8.55 0.65 -2.90
CA SER A 207 -8.02 0.42 -4.25
C SER A 207 -6.51 0.73 -4.36
N LEU A 208 -5.94 0.44 -5.54
CA LEU A 208 -4.53 0.67 -5.89
C LEU A 208 -3.51 -0.14 -5.08
N PHE A 209 -3.87 -1.36 -4.73
CA PHE A 209 -2.94 -2.31 -4.12
C PHE A 209 -1.84 -2.72 -5.10
N ARG A 210 -0.63 -2.87 -4.59
CA ARG A 210 0.55 -3.17 -5.40
C ARG A 210 1.51 -4.09 -4.67
N VAL A 211 2.36 -4.79 -5.43
CA VAL A 211 3.65 -5.31 -4.96
C VAL A 211 4.73 -4.31 -5.37
N HIS A 212 5.52 -3.82 -4.42
CA HIS A 212 6.64 -2.91 -4.70
C HIS A 212 7.71 -3.03 -3.60
N PRO A 213 8.94 -2.52 -3.79
CA PRO A 213 9.90 -2.37 -2.70
C PRO A 213 9.33 -1.50 -1.57
N ASP A 214 9.44 -1.94 -0.32
CA ASP A 214 9.00 -1.19 0.86
C ASP A 214 9.96 -0.02 1.11
N GLY A 215 9.72 1.13 0.46
CA GLY A 215 10.63 2.27 0.47
C GLY A 215 10.45 3.18 1.68
N GLY A 216 11.51 3.89 2.06
CA GLY A 216 11.51 4.73 3.27
C GLY A 216 11.47 3.92 4.57
N GLN A 217 10.59 4.31 5.50
CA GLN A 217 10.37 3.57 6.75
C GLN A 217 9.63 2.25 6.48
N ALA A 218 9.94 1.20 7.25
CA ALA A 218 9.37 -0.14 7.05
C ALA A 218 7.86 -0.15 7.35
N GLN A 219 7.03 0.02 6.31
CA GLN A 219 5.57 0.07 6.35
C GLN A 219 5.03 0.36 4.95
N THR A 220 3.80 -0.07 4.68
CA THR A 220 3.06 0.37 3.50
C THR A 220 1.79 1.11 3.92
N ASN A 221 0.95 1.46 2.94
CA ASN A 221 -0.41 1.94 3.19
C ASN A 221 -1.43 0.95 2.63
N GLY A 222 -1.11 -0.34 2.77
CA GLY A 222 -1.92 -1.43 2.26
C GLY A 222 -1.45 -2.04 0.97
N CYS A 223 -0.19 -1.85 0.59
CA CYS A 223 0.47 -2.62 -0.47
C CYS A 223 1.26 -3.79 0.16
N LEU A 224 1.76 -4.70 -0.68
CA LEU A 224 2.79 -5.67 -0.31
C LEU A 224 4.17 -5.06 -0.60
N GLY A 225 4.84 -4.62 0.46
CA GLY A 225 6.16 -3.97 0.39
C GLY A 225 7.29 -5.00 0.57
N VAL A 226 8.05 -5.29 -0.47
CA VAL A 226 9.21 -6.20 -0.42
C VAL A 226 10.40 -5.49 0.24
N ARG A 227 10.92 -6.05 1.32
CA ARG A 227 11.97 -5.44 2.15
C ARG A 227 13.24 -6.30 2.14
N GLU A 228 13.96 -6.22 1.04
CA GLU A 228 15.15 -7.06 0.76
C GLU A 228 16.36 -6.20 0.37
N ASP A 229 17.54 -6.82 0.26
CA ASP A 229 18.70 -6.17 -0.37
C ASP A 229 18.50 -5.92 -1.88
N ALA A 230 19.37 -5.11 -2.48
CA ALA A 230 19.23 -4.73 -3.89
C ALA A 230 19.22 -5.93 -4.86
N ALA A 231 20.01 -6.97 -4.60
CA ALA A 231 20.09 -8.15 -5.47
C ALA A 231 18.79 -8.96 -5.40
N HIS A 232 18.26 -9.18 -4.20
CA HIS A 232 17.01 -9.91 -3.99
C HIS A 232 15.78 -9.10 -4.46
N LEU A 233 15.81 -7.76 -4.38
CA LEU A 233 14.78 -6.91 -4.97
C LEU A 233 14.75 -7.02 -6.49
N ILE A 234 15.92 -7.02 -7.14
CA ILE A 234 16.05 -7.26 -8.59
C ILE A 234 15.53 -8.66 -8.94
N GLN A 235 15.91 -9.68 -8.17
CA GLN A 235 15.45 -11.05 -8.38
C GLN A 235 13.92 -11.15 -8.28
N CYS A 236 13.31 -10.60 -7.23
CA CYS A 236 11.86 -10.59 -7.05
C CYS A 236 11.14 -9.94 -8.23
N ARG A 237 11.61 -8.75 -8.64
CA ARG A 237 11.10 -8.03 -9.82
C ARG A 237 11.14 -8.89 -11.07
N ASP A 238 12.30 -9.49 -11.36
CA ASP A 238 12.51 -10.23 -12.59
C ASP A 238 11.72 -11.54 -12.61
N GLN A 239 11.55 -12.20 -11.46
CA GLN A 239 10.70 -13.38 -11.33
C GLN A 239 9.22 -13.04 -11.53
N LEU A 240 8.70 -11.99 -10.89
CA LEU A 240 7.32 -11.54 -11.08
C LEU A 240 7.05 -11.15 -12.53
N ARG A 241 7.99 -10.44 -13.17
CA ARG A 241 7.88 -10.06 -14.59
C ARG A 241 7.87 -11.30 -15.49
N HIS A 242 8.78 -12.24 -15.27
CA HIS A 242 8.85 -13.47 -16.04
C HIS A 242 7.60 -14.35 -15.89
N LEU A 243 7.00 -14.40 -14.70
CA LEU A 243 5.71 -15.07 -14.50
C LEU A 243 4.60 -14.38 -15.30
N LEU A 244 4.55 -13.04 -15.26
CA LEU A 244 3.54 -12.25 -15.97
C LEU A 244 3.65 -12.40 -17.50
N ASP A 245 4.87 -12.45 -18.04
CA ASP A 245 5.13 -12.66 -19.47
C ASP A 245 4.67 -14.03 -19.97
N ARG A 246 4.46 -14.99 -19.06
CA ARG A 246 4.01 -16.35 -19.35
C ARG A 246 2.51 -16.57 -19.17
N GLY A 247 1.79 -15.60 -18.61
CA GLY A 247 0.34 -15.66 -18.46
C GLY A 247 -0.18 -15.02 -17.17
N PRO A 248 -1.46 -15.26 -16.84
CA PRO A 248 -2.07 -14.72 -15.64
C PRO A 248 -1.37 -15.20 -14.37
N VAL A 249 -1.04 -14.26 -13.49
CA VAL A 249 -0.40 -14.53 -12.20
C VAL A 249 -1.40 -14.25 -11.08
N THR A 250 -1.69 -15.27 -10.27
CA THR A 250 -2.52 -15.13 -9.07
C THR A 250 -1.64 -15.13 -7.82
N ILE A 251 -1.84 -14.15 -6.96
CA ILE A 251 -1.21 -14.04 -5.64
C ILE A 251 -2.29 -14.25 -4.56
N SER A 252 -2.07 -15.18 -3.65
CA SER A 252 -2.90 -15.31 -2.44
C SER A 252 -2.33 -14.49 -1.29
N VAL A 253 -3.20 -13.84 -0.51
CA VAL A 253 -2.86 -13.07 0.68
C VAL A 253 -3.58 -13.68 1.88
N SER A 254 -2.81 -14.10 2.88
CA SER A 254 -3.32 -14.72 4.10
C SER A 254 -2.55 -14.25 5.34
N TYR A 255 -3.15 -14.46 6.51
CA TYR A 255 -2.58 -14.11 7.80
C TYR A 255 -2.69 -15.33 8.73
N GLU A 256 -1.60 -15.70 9.38
CA GLU A 256 -1.55 -16.93 10.19
C GLU A 256 -1.50 -16.56 11.68
N GLY A 257 -2.56 -16.88 12.42
CA GLY A 257 -2.63 -16.63 13.87
C GLY A 257 -2.63 -15.15 14.27
N LEU A 258 -2.80 -14.22 13.32
CA LEU A 258 -2.83 -12.79 13.57
C LEU A 258 -4.27 -12.27 13.70
N SER A 259 -4.49 -11.40 14.67
CA SER A 259 -5.72 -10.60 14.78
C SER A 259 -5.44 -9.21 14.20
N ILE A 260 -5.98 -8.96 13.01
CA ILE A 260 -5.84 -7.70 12.27
C ILE A 260 -7.20 -7.17 11.84
#